data_AF-A0A176YH32-F1
#
_entry.id   AF-A0A176YH32-F1
#
_cell.length_a   1.000
_cell.length_b   1.000
_cell.length_c   1.000
_cell.angle_alpha   90.00
_cell.angle_beta   90.00
_cell.angle_gamma   90.00
#
_symmetry.space_group_name_H-M   'P 1'
#
loop_
_entity.id
_entity.type
_entity.pdbx_description
1 polymer ?
#
loop_
_entity_poly.entity_id
_entity_poly.type
_entity_poly.pdbx_seq_one_letter_code
_entity_poly.pdbx_strand_id
1 'polypeptide(L)'
;MRALLVCPTVLLAALLAASPYPASAQMKLSPKAAAPGGTETRYFTSIDGLMDGNADVILKETRQGKTVTSAVLDICYPVAKNSDRKDRFVANLQVAGQTLTGTTQSLGEKAPVTIKLLRKPTGDTFEFRGQISIGQVVTEVASPDNSDLSEKEFLDNQTSDDGITPQPKDFTEVSPEAIAVKIKLDAATDFLKSLKGQDVEVTLASLSVGCDALRAGEQTINMSVDPERAAALLAKLKAMPGVTAAGWTAGMTEMDRTIRFPAADWRDGDKINRDKLATAVSNVLSRTLAAKPVSQSFSPTTGKLKLVFKRPNQDFPALELTDTIEVAGLVSADKPGSTDRLMLWIGSPSTTTADESTGAKLNVSDEGATDEEGDQPDDNGSIEALTKELKGQRWDADKSLWK
;
A
#
# COMPACT_ATOMS: atom_id res chain seq x y z
N MET A 1 49.93 -41.63 52.89
CA MET A 1 49.24 -41.62 54.20
C MET A 1 47.75 -41.61 53.91
N ARG A 2 47.06 -42.77 54.05
CA ARG A 2 46.00 -43.04 55.06
C ARG A 2 44.96 -41.91 55.15
N ALA A 3 43.79 -42.08 54.50
CA ALA A 3 42.53 -42.68 55.03
C ALA A 3 41.68 -41.62 55.77
N LEU A 4 40.37 -41.41 55.60
CA LEU A 4 39.19 -42.24 55.32
C LEU A 4 38.12 -41.41 54.54
N LEU A 5 37.35 -42.00 53.60
CA LEU A 5 35.95 -42.48 53.75
C LEU A 5 35.04 -41.54 54.58
N VAL A 6 33.91 -41.05 54.08
CA VAL A 6 32.63 -41.78 53.89
C VAL A 6 31.78 -41.17 52.75
N CYS A 7 31.25 -42.04 51.88
CA CYS A 7 30.15 -41.84 50.91
C CYS A 7 28.81 -42.19 51.61
N PRO A 8 27.58 -41.79 51.18
CA PRO A 8 27.08 -42.21 49.86
C PRO A 8 26.04 -41.31 49.13
N THR A 9 26.04 -41.43 47.80
CA THR A 9 24.89 -41.50 46.87
C THR A 9 23.77 -40.45 46.95
N VAL A 10 23.71 -39.56 45.95
CA VAL A 10 22.44 -39.14 45.32
C VAL A 10 22.65 -39.06 43.80
N LEU A 11 21.77 -39.77 43.07
CA LEU A 11 21.63 -39.82 41.63
C LEU A 11 21.59 -38.43 40.97
N LEU A 12 22.39 -38.24 39.92
CA LEU A 12 22.19 -37.19 38.91
C LEU A 12 21.40 -37.80 37.75
N ALA A 13 20.11 -37.47 37.65
CA ALA A 13 19.30 -37.70 36.45
C ALA A 13 19.01 -36.33 35.82
N ALA A 14 19.53 -36.14 34.61
CA ALA A 14 19.36 -34.94 33.80
C ALA A 14 17.88 -34.78 33.40
N LEU A 15 17.25 -33.69 33.82
CA LEU A 15 15.93 -33.27 33.37
C LEU A 15 16.05 -32.32 32.18
N LEU A 16 15.19 -32.58 31.20
CA LEU A 16 14.97 -31.88 29.94
C LEU A 16 14.89 -30.36 30.10
N ALA A 17 15.69 -29.64 29.32
CA ALA A 17 15.50 -28.22 29.03
C ALA A 17 14.39 -28.08 27.98
N ALA A 18 13.16 -27.82 28.45
CA ALA A 18 12.12 -27.21 27.63
C ALA A 18 12.21 -25.69 27.85
N SER A 19 12.62 -24.96 26.82
CA SER A 19 12.59 -23.50 26.78
C SER A 19 11.14 -23.00 26.86
N PRO A 20 10.77 -22.14 27.83
CA PRO A 20 9.52 -21.43 27.76
C PRO A 20 9.61 -20.36 26.67
N TYR A 21 8.75 -20.48 25.66
CA TYR A 21 8.38 -19.38 24.77
C TYR A 21 8.00 -18.16 25.64
N PRO A 22 8.51 -16.94 25.34
CA PRO A 22 7.95 -15.76 25.95
C PRO A 22 6.52 -15.59 25.44
N ALA A 23 5.55 -15.88 26.29
CA ALA A 23 4.21 -15.34 26.14
C ALA A 23 4.34 -13.82 26.16
N SER A 24 3.96 -13.18 25.05
CA SER A 24 3.79 -11.73 24.94
C SER A 24 2.68 -11.30 25.88
N ALA A 25 3.04 -11.05 27.13
CA ALA A 25 2.19 -10.35 28.08
C ALA A 25 1.97 -8.93 27.52
N GLN A 26 0.74 -8.65 27.12
CA GLN A 26 0.27 -7.33 26.78
C GLN A 26 0.38 -6.47 28.05
N MET A 27 1.52 -5.80 28.24
CA MET A 27 1.70 -4.82 29.31
C MET A 27 0.69 -3.69 29.05
N LYS A 28 -0.47 -3.73 29.72
CA LYS A 28 -1.20 -2.52 30.08
C LYS A 28 -0.28 -1.71 30.98
N LEU A 29 0.52 -0.83 30.39
CA LEU A 29 1.21 0.22 31.12
C LEU A 29 0.12 1.12 31.70
N SER A 30 -0.10 1.05 33.01
CA SER A 30 -0.97 1.98 33.71
C SER A 30 -0.45 3.41 33.47
N PRO A 31 -1.30 4.37 33.06
CA PRO A 31 -0.87 5.74 32.85
C PRO A 31 -0.28 6.31 34.15
N LYS A 32 0.91 6.91 34.06
CA LYS A 32 1.48 7.69 35.16
C LYS A 32 0.48 8.78 35.52
N ALA A 33 -0.02 8.76 36.76
CA ALA A 33 -1.02 9.69 37.24
C ALA A 33 -0.61 11.15 36.96
N ALA A 34 -1.47 11.89 36.26
CA ALA A 34 -1.33 13.32 36.10
C ALA A 34 -1.36 14.01 37.48
N ALA A 35 -0.65 15.14 37.61
CA ALA A 35 -0.67 15.95 38.82
C ALA A 35 -2.12 16.33 39.18
N PRO A 36 -2.53 16.25 40.47
CA PRO A 36 -3.89 16.58 40.88
C PRO A 36 -4.28 17.99 40.42
N GLY A 37 -5.32 18.10 39.58
CA GLY A 37 -5.84 19.37 39.08
C GLY A 37 -5.31 19.83 37.71
N GLY A 38 -4.43 19.06 37.08
CA GLY A 38 -3.98 19.33 35.71
C GLY A 38 -5.10 19.07 34.67
N THR A 39 -5.10 19.87 33.61
CA THR A 39 -5.90 19.62 32.42
C THR A 39 -5.31 18.44 31.64
N GLU A 40 -6.15 17.48 31.23
CA GLU A 40 -5.76 16.28 30.48
C GLU A 40 -6.57 16.16 29.18
N THR A 41 -5.91 15.77 28.09
CA THR A 41 -6.56 15.42 26.82
C THR A 41 -6.72 13.91 26.72
N ARG A 42 -7.93 13.44 26.41
CA ARG A 42 -8.26 12.03 26.19
C ARG A 42 -8.92 11.84 24.84
N TYR A 43 -8.69 10.68 24.23
CA TYR A 43 -9.21 10.32 22.92
C TYR A 43 -10.01 9.02 23.00
N PHE A 44 -11.17 9.00 22.37
CA PHE A 44 -11.83 7.75 22.00
C PHE A 44 -11.71 7.60 20.48
N THR A 45 -11.15 6.48 20.02
CA THR A 45 -10.96 6.18 18.59
C THR A 45 -11.96 5.14 18.07
N SER A 46 -12.89 4.72 18.93
CA SER A 46 -13.99 3.83 18.62
C SER A 46 -15.20 4.22 19.46
N ILE A 47 -16.38 4.30 18.83
CA ILE A 47 -17.68 4.39 19.51
C ILE A 47 -18.62 3.49 18.72
N ASP A 48 -18.95 2.34 19.28
CA ASP A 48 -19.77 1.31 18.62
C ASP A 48 -21.18 1.80 18.25
N GLY A 49 -21.73 1.21 17.20
CA GLY A 49 -23.10 1.49 16.75
C GLY A 49 -23.27 2.77 15.92
N LEU A 50 -22.21 3.55 15.71
CA LEU A 50 -22.26 4.70 14.81
C LEU A 50 -22.25 4.25 13.33
N MET A 51 -23.29 4.65 12.60
CA MET A 51 -23.48 4.39 11.15
C MET A 51 -23.34 2.91 10.80
N ASP A 52 -24.06 2.06 11.54
CA ASP A 52 -24.00 0.60 11.42
C ASP A 52 -22.58 0.03 11.60
N GLY A 53 -21.74 0.71 12.37
CA GLY A 53 -20.35 0.33 12.64
C GLY A 53 -19.36 0.71 11.53
N ASN A 54 -19.78 1.47 10.52
CA ASN A 54 -18.93 1.81 9.36
C ASN A 54 -18.30 3.21 9.44
N ALA A 55 -18.48 3.91 10.57
CA ALA A 55 -17.88 5.20 10.82
C ALA A 55 -16.54 5.06 11.55
N ASP A 56 -15.58 5.89 11.15
CA ASP A 56 -14.36 6.16 11.88
C ASP A 56 -14.61 7.38 12.77
N VAL A 57 -14.39 7.23 14.07
CA VAL A 57 -14.82 8.17 15.11
C VAL A 57 -13.65 8.55 15.98
N ILE A 58 -13.40 9.84 16.12
CA ILE A 58 -12.46 10.40 17.08
C ILE A 58 -13.22 11.40 17.98
N LEU A 59 -13.40 11.04 19.25
CA LEU A 59 -13.88 11.97 20.27
C LEU A 59 -12.70 12.42 21.13
N LYS A 60 -12.32 13.68 20.99
CA LYS A 60 -11.33 14.34 21.85
C LYS A 60 -12.04 15.00 23.02
N GLU A 61 -11.68 14.63 24.23
CA GLU A 61 -12.14 15.29 25.46
C GLU A 61 -11.00 16.02 26.13
N THR A 62 -11.27 17.23 26.62
CA THR A 62 -10.41 17.89 27.59
C THR A 62 -11.06 17.76 28.96
N ARG A 63 -10.30 17.31 29.96
CA ARG A 63 -10.78 17.01 31.31
C ARG A 63 -10.01 17.80 32.35
N GLN A 64 -10.70 18.17 33.44
CA GLN A 64 -10.09 18.63 34.68
C GLN A 64 -10.51 17.66 35.79
N GLY A 65 -9.60 16.73 36.14
CA GLY A 65 -9.97 15.56 36.94
C GLY A 65 -11.00 14.70 36.22
N LYS A 66 -12.15 14.44 36.85
CA LYS A 66 -13.25 13.63 36.26
C LYS A 66 -14.23 14.45 35.41
N THR A 67 -14.10 15.78 35.40
CA THR A 67 -15.03 16.68 34.71
C THR A 67 -14.57 16.94 33.30
N VAL A 68 -15.42 16.69 32.31
CA VAL A 68 -15.17 17.08 30.91
C VAL A 68 -15.45 18.58 30.79
N THR A 69 -14.48 19.34 30.30
CA THR A 69 -14.57 20.80 30.13
C THR A 69 -14.81 21.20 28.68
N SER A 70 -14.37 20.38 27.73
CA SER A 70 -14.68 20.53 26.31
C SER A 70 -14.59 19.18 25.61
N ALA A 71 -15.31 19.04 24.50
CA ALA A 71 -15.25 17.86 23.66
C ALA A 71 -15.35 18.25 22.17
N VAL A 72 -14.61 17.54 21.32
CA VAL A 72 -14.65 17.67 19.87
C VAL A 72 -14.88 16.29 19.28
N LEU A 73 -15.92 16.16 18.47
CA LEU A 73 -16.27 14.94 17.77
C LEU A 73 -15.92 15.08 16.29
N ASP A 74 -15.03 14.23 15.81
CA ASP A 74 -14.63 14.11 14.42
C ASP A 74 -15.09 12.74 13.91
N ILE A 75 -16.03 12.74 12.96
CA ILE A 75 -16.60 11.53 12.40
C ILE A 75 -16.39 11.53 10.90
N CYS A 76 -15.82 10.45 10.39
CA CYS A 76 -15.76 10.10 8.99
C CYS A 76 -16.66 8.89 8.73
N TYR A 77 -17.53 8.96 7.73
CA TYR A 77 -18.58 7.98 7.52
C TYR A 77 -18.86 7.76 6.03
N PRO A 78 -19.33 6.56 5.62
CA PRO A 78 -19.81 6.33 4.26
C PRO A 78 -21.10 7.10 4.02
N VAL A 79 -21.19 7.80 2.89
CA VAL A 79 -22.37 8.59 2.52
C VAL A 79 -23.57 7.73 2.07
N ALA A 80 -23.31 6.48 1.71
CA ALA A 80 -24.32 5.53 1.25
C ALA A 80 -23.90 4.10 1.58
N LYS A 81 -24.89 3.22 1.73
CA LYS A 81 -24.65 1.79 1.90
C LYS A 81 -23.90 1.23 0.69
N ASN A 82 -22.86 0.43 0.94
CA ASN A 82 -22.00 -0.15 -0.10
C ASN A 82 -21.24 0.88 -0.96
N SER A 83 -20.97 2.07 -0.44
CA SER A 83 -20.16 3.08 -1.11
C SER A 83 -18.86 3.33 -0.36
N ASP A 84 -17.75 3.36 -1.11
CA ASP A 84 -16.45 3.82 -0.59
C ASP A 84 -16.38 5.34 -0.47
N ARG A 85 -17.39 6.07 -0.98
CA ARG A 85 -17.44 7.54 -0.82
C ARG A 85 -17.70 7.88 0.64
N LYS A 86 -16.71 8.51 1.26
CA LYS A 86 -16.78 9.01 2.63
C LYS A 86 -17.09 10.51 2.65
N ASP A 87 -17.76 10.95 3.71
CA ASP A 87 -17.83 12.35 4.11
C ASP A 87 -17.39 12.44 5.58
N ARG A 88 -17.06 13.64 6.03
CA ARG A 88 -16.53 13.92 7.37
C ARG A 88 -17.23 15.14 7.96
N PHE A 89 -17.43 15.17 9.26
CA PHE A 89 -17.72 16.40 9.97
C PHE A 89 -16.90 16.49 11.25
N VAL A 90 -16.66 17.73 11.69
CA VAL A 90 -16.08 18.03 12.99
C VAL A 90 -17.03 18.94 13.75
N ALA A 91 -17.35 18.58 14.98
CA ALA A 91 -18.27 19.32 15.84
C ALA A 91 -17.62 19.63 17.19
N ASN A 92 -17.60 20.90 17.55
CA ASN A 92 -17.36 21.32 18.93
C ASN A 92 -18.63 21.04 19.74
N LEU A 93 -18.51 20.25 20.81
CA LEU A 93 -19.64 19.86 21.64
C LEU A 93 -19.72 20.75 22.89
N GLN A 94 -20.91 21.29 23.12
CA GLN A 94 -21.27 21.89 24.39
C GLN A 94 -21.41 20.80 25.46
N VAL A 95 -20.70 20.99 26.57
CA VAL A 95 -20.69 20.06 27.69
C VAL A 95 -21.65 20.55 28.78
N ALA A 96 -22.68 19.76 29.08
CA ALA A 96 -23.65 20.02 30.13
C ALA A 96 -23.77 18.80 31.06
N GLY A 97 -22.90 18.74 32.07
CA GLY A 97 -22.75 17.57 32.92
C GLY A 97 -22.27 16.36 32.13
N GLN A 98 -23.12 15.34 32.01
CA GLN A 98 -22.86 14.14 31.19
C GLN A 98 -23.35 14.26 29.75
N THR A 99 -24.04 15.35 29.40
CA THR A 99 -24.60 15.56 28.07
C THR A 99 -23.61 16.31 27.19
N LEU A 100 -23.39 15.80 25.98
CA LEU A 100 -22.58 16.41 24.93
C LEU A 100 -23.49 16.73 23.74
N THR A 101 -23.63 18.00 23.40
CA THR A 101 -24.51 18.44 22.31
C THR A 101 -23.78 19.35 21.34
N GLY A 102 -24.03 19.21 20.04
CA GLY A 102 -23.40 20.08 19.05
C GLY A 102 -24.17 20.11 17.74
N THR A 103 -23.88 21.13 16.94
CA THR A 103 -24.35 21.24 15.56
C THR A 103 -23.18 21.64 14.67
N THR A 104 -23.18 21.15 13.43
CA THR A 104 -22.16 21.48 12.42
C THR A 104 -22.72 21.18 11.03
N GLN A 105 -21.86 21.18 10.01
CA GLN A 105 -22.16 20.65 8.69
C GLN A 105 -21.10 19.63 8.27
N SER A 106 -21.48 18.69 7.42
CA SER A 106 -20.51 17.81 6.76
C SER A 106 -19.59 18.59 5.81
N LEU A 107 -18.42 18.04 5.53
CA LEU A 107 -17.38 18.70 4.76
C LEU A 107 -17.72 18.69 3.27
N GLY A 108 -18.13 17.54 2.74
CA GLY A 108 -18.45 17.33 1.34
C GLY A 108 -19.82 17.88 0.98
N GLU A 109 -20.88 17.23 1.43
CA GLU A 109 -22.26 17.55 1.02
C GLU A 109 -22.83 18.80 1.72
N LYS A 110 -22.12 19.33 2.72
CA LYS A 110 -22.60 20.43 3.57
C LYS A 110 -23.93 20.09 4.26
N ALA A 111 -24.17 18.81 4.52
CA ALA A 111 -25.38 18.35 5.18
C ALA A 111 -25.42 18.86 6.62
N PRO A 112 -26.55 19.36 7.13
CA PRO A 112 -26.65 19.80 8.51
C PRO A 112 -26.48 18.61 9.45
N VAL A 113 -25.67 18.77 10.49
CA VAL A 113 -25.40 17.75 11.49
C VAL A 113 -25.86 18.22 12.86
N THR A 114 -26.57 17.35 13.60
CA THR A 114 -26.95 17.57 15.00
C THR A 114 -26.54 16.38 15.83
N ILE A 115 -25.93 16.63 16.99
CA ILE A 115 -25.35 15.63 17.88
C ILE A 115 -25.94 15.80 19.26
N LYS A 116 -26.40 14.70 19.86
CA LYS A 116 -26.79 14.62 21.26
C LYS A 116 -26.34 13.29 21.83
N LEU A 117 -25.30 13.31 22.65
CA LEU A 117 -24.75 12.14 23.32
C LEU A 117 -24.84 12.31 24.84
N LEU A 118 -25.07 11.20 25.52
CA LEU A 118 -24.96 11.04 26.96
C LEU A 118 -23.75 10.16 27.21
N ARG A 119 -22.82 10.67 28.01
CA ARG A 119 -21.58 10.01 28.41
C ARG A 119 -21.68 9.58 29.87
N LYS A 120 -21.65 8.29 30.13
CA LYS A 120 -21.75 7.73 31.47
C LYS A 120 -20.49 6.91 31.82
N PRO A 121 -19.70 7.32 32.83
CA PRO A 121 -18.57 6.52 33.30
C PRO A 121 -19.04 5.19 33.93
N THR A 122 -18.38 4.09 33.58
CA THR A 122 -18.63 2.72 34.05
C THR A 122 -17.32 2.08 34.49
N GLY A 123 -16.90 2.37 35.73
CA GLY A 123 -15.59 1.92 36.22
C GLY A 123 -14.46 2.66 35.48
N ASP A 124 -13.62 1.91 34.78
CA ASP A 124 -12.50 2.43 33.97
C ASP A 124 -12.89 2.69 32.51
N THR A 125 -14.13 2.39 32.13
CA THR A 125 -14.64 2.57 30.76
C THR A 125 -15.82 3.52 30.72
N PHE A 126 -16.34 3.79 29.51
CA PHE A 126 -17.40 4.76 29.29
C PHE A 126 -18.50 4.20 28.38
N GLU A 127 -19.75 4.47 28.76
CA GLU A 127 -20.94 4.23 27.96
C GLU A 127 -21.35 5.53 27.24
N PHE A 128 -21.59 5.43 25.94
CA PHE A 128 -22.16 6.50 25.11
C PHE A 128 -23.53 6.09 24.57
N ARG A 129 -24.54 6.93 24.83
CA ARG A 129 -25.89 6.77 24.27
C ARG A 129 -26.40 8.06 23.65
N GLY A 130 -27.19 7.99 22.60
CA GLY A 130 -27.84 9.18 22.07
C GLY A 130 -28.17 9.08 20.60
N GLN A 131 -28.12 10.21 19.91
CA GLN A 131 -28.46 10.29 18.50
C GLN A 131 -27.53 11.27 17.78
N ILE A 132 -27.16 10.90 16.56
CA ILE A 132 -26.53 11.79 15.59
C ILE A 132 -27.44 11.85 14.37
N SER A 133 -27.74 13.07 13.93
CA SER A 133 -28.53 13.33 12.73
C SER A 133 -27.67 13.97 11.66
N ILE A 134 -27.70 13.45 10.44
CA ILE A 134 -27.04 14.01 9.26
C ILE A 134 -28.09 14.19 8.18
N GLY A 135 -28.39 15.45 7.84
CA GLY A 135 -29.53 15.77 6.98
C GLY A 135 -30.82 15.24 7.60
N GLN A 136 -31.48 14.29 6.93
CA GLN A 136 -32.71 13.65 7.40
C GLN A 136 -32.46 12.29 8.07
N VAL A 137 -31.23 11.77 8.02
CA VAL A 137 -30.89 10.45 8.57
C VAL A 137 -30.57 10.61 10.05
N VAL A 138 -31.24 9.84 10.91
CA VAL A 138 -30.98 9.78 12.35
C VAL A 138 -30.40 8.42 12.69
N THR A 139 -29.26 8.41 13.36
CA THR A 139 -28.59 7.20 13.83
C THR A 139 -28.58 7.20 15.35
N GLU A 140 -29.09 6.12 15.94
CA GLU A 140 -28.98 5.91 17.38
C GLU A 140 -27.58 5.42 17.73
N VAL A 141 -27.03 6.00 18.79
CA VAL A 141 -25.73 5.61 19.35
C VAL A 141 -26.01 4.81 20.60
N ALA A 142 -25.46 3.59 20.65
CA ALA A 142 -25.52 2.72 21.81
C ALA A 142 -24.19 1.96 21.90
N SER A 143 -23.21 2.59 22.57
CA SER A 143 -21.89 2.02 22.77
C SER A 143 -21.64 1.81 24.27
N PRO A 144 -21.76 0.58 24.78
CA PRO A 144 -21.79 0.33 26.22
C PRO A 144 -20.41 0.34 26.89
N ASP A 145 -19.33 0.11 26.13
CA ASP A 145 -18.00 -0.11 26.72
C ASP A 145 -16.88 0.48 25.84
N ASN A 146 -16.37 1.66 26.22
CA ASN A 146 -15.34 2.37 25.48
C ASN A 146 -14.15 2.70 26.37
N SER A 147 -12.95 2.35 25.92
CA SER A 147 -11.70 2.78 26.54
C SER A 147 -11.19 4.05 25.88
N ASP A 148 -10.53 4.91 26.64
CA ASP A 148 -9.87 6.10 26.12
C ASP A 148 -8.35 5.95 26.07
N LEU A 149 -7.73 6.73 25.20
CA LEU A 149 -6.30 6.85 25.01
C LEU A 149 -5.83 8.20 25.56
N SER A 150 -4.62 8.23 26.10
CA SER A 150 -3.92 9.48 26.34
C SER A 150 -3.54 10.15 25.02
N GLU A 151 -3.26 11.46 25.07
CA GLU A 151 -2.77 12.20 23.89
C GLU A 151 -1.48 11.61 23.31
N LYS A 152 -0.57 11.14 24.16
CA LYS A 152 0.64 10.47 23.69
C LYS A 152 0.34 9.18 22.94
N GLU A 153 -0.48 8.29 23.51
CA GLU A 153 -0.85 7.03 22.84
C GLU A 153 -1.58 7.28 21.53
N PHE A 154 -2.47 8.28 21.49
CA PHE A 154 -3.15 8.67 20.26
C PHE A 154 -2.15 9.13 19.19
N LEU A 155 -1.20 10.00 19.53
CA LEU A 155 -0.20 10.51 18.59
C LEU A 155 0.79 9.43 18.13
N ASP A 156 1.21 8.55 19.03
CA ASP A 156 2.12 7.44 18.70
C ASP A 156 1.45 6.44 17.73
N ASN A 157 0.12 6.39 17.69
CA ASN A 157 -0.67 5.56 16.76
C ASN A 157 -1.01 6.26 15.43
N GLN A 158 -0.61 7.53 15.23
CA GLN A 158 -0.81 8.21 13.95
C GLN A 158 0.35 7.90 12.99
N THR A 159 0.08 7.14 11.92
CA THR A 159 1.02 6.93 10.82
C THR A 159 0.57 7.72 9.60
N SER A 160 1.40 8.64 9.11
CA SER A 160 1.20 9.27 7.81
C SER A 160 2.52 9.37 7.05
N ASP A 161 2.94 8.28 6.43
CA ASP A 161 3.93 8.30 5.36
C ASP A 161 3.17 8.25 4.03
N ASP A 162 3.40 9.23 3.16
CA ASP A 162 2.81 9.22 1.82
C ASP A 162 3.64 8.43 0.81
N GLY A 163 4.81 7.91 1.22
CA GLY A 163 5.70 7.10 0.39
C GLY A 163 6.33 7.89 -0.76
N ILE A 164 6.23 9.23 -0.75
CA ILE A 164 6.70 10.08 -1.83
C ILE A 164 8.17 10.44 -1.59
N THR A 165 9.04 10.00 -2.50
CA THR A 165 10.43 10.42 -2.57
C THR A 165 10.62 11.45 -3.70
N PRO A 166 10.77 12.76 -3.41
CA PRO A 166 10.74 13.80 -4.44
C PRO A 166 11.92 13.78 -5.43
N GLN A 167 13.06 13.27 -4.99
CA GLN A 167 14.32 13.17 -5.73
C GLN A 167 15.10 11.95 -5.21
N PRO A 168 14.72 10.72 -5.60
CA PRO A 168 15.45 9.54 -5.17
C PRO A 168 16.87 9.58 -5.76
N LYS A 169 17.85 9.05 -5.00
CA LYS A 169 19.24 8.93 -5.46
C LYS A 169 19.36 8.01 -6.67
N ASP A 170 18.61 6.92 -6.62
CA ASP A 170 18.47 5.86 -7.62
C ASP A 170 17.13 5.14 -7.39
N PHE A 171 16.79 4.21 -8.28
CA PHE A 171 15.50 3.50 -8.23
C PHE A 171 15.57 2.17 -7.47
N THR A 172 16.43 2.06 -6.44
CA THR A 172 16.50 0.84 -5.63
C THR A 172 15.43 0.77 -4.53
N GLU A 173 14.89 1.93 -4.12
CA GLU A 173 13.85 2.04 -3.06
C GLU A 173 12.48 2.48 -3.61
N VAL A 174 12.44 3.00 -4.84
CA VAL A 174 11.24 3.47 -5.52
C VAL A 174 11.31 3.06 -6.99
N SER A 175 10.17 2.94 -7.65
CA SER A 175 10.12 2.45 -9.03
C SER A 175 10.12 3.60 -10.05
N PRO A 176 10.84 3.47 -11.18
CA PRO A 176 11.03 4.55 -12.16
C PRO A 176 9.75 5.02 -12.86
N GLU A 177 8.76 4.14 -13.00
CA GLU A 177 7.45 4.41 -13.59
C GLU A 177 6.42 4.94 -12.59
N ALA A 178 6.62 4.68 -11.29
CA ALA A 178 5.65 4.96 -10.25
C ALA A 178 5.89 6.34 -9.66
N ILE A 179 4.90 7.22 -9.85
CA ILE A 179 4.92 8.57 -9.31
C ILE A 179 3.65 8.84 -8.54
N ALA A 180 3.73 9.75 -7.58
CA ALA A 180 2.56 10.20 -6.84
C ALA A 180 2.58 11.71 -6.62
N VAL A 181 1.37 12.23 -6.43
CA VAL A 181 1.13 13.64 -6.10
C VAL A 181 0.23 13.69 -4.88
N LYS A 182 0.70 14.38 -3.83
CA LYS A 182 -0.12 14.80 -2.70
C LYS A 182 -0.75 16.15 -3.05
N ILE A 183 -2.07 16.22 -2.93
CA ILE A 183 -2.86 17.37 -3.35
C ILE A 183 -3.97 17.68 -2.36
N LYS A 184 -4.26 18.96 -2.17
CA LYS A 184 -5.40 19.41 -1.38
C LYS A 184 -6.72 18.90 -1.95
N LEU A 185 -7.64 18.50 -1.07
CA LEU A 185 -8.93 17.91 -1.46
C LEU A 185 -9.77 18.82 -2.36
N ASP A 186 -9.71 20.13 -2.14
CA ASP A 186 -10.43 21.13 -2.95
C ASP A 186 -9.87 21.29 -4.36
N ALA A 187 -8.60 20.94 -4.58
CA ALA A 187 -7.94 20.98 -5.88
C ALA A 187 -7.91 19.62 -6.62
N ALA A 188 -8.14 18.51 -5.91
CA ALA A 188 -7.99 17.15 -6.45
C ALA A 188 -8.83 16.88 -7.70
N THR A 189 -10.07 17.36 -7.74
CA THR A 189 -10.97 17.14 -8.89
C THR A 189 -10.45 17.81 -10.16
N ASP A 190 -9.99 19.05 -10.07
CA ASP A 190 -9.49 19.79 -11.23
C ASP A 190 -8.12 19.30 -11.67
N PHE A 191 -7.29 18.85 -10.73
CA PHE A 191 -6.07 18.11 -11.02
C PHE A 191 -6.34 16.85 -11.83
N LEU A 192 -7.27 15.98 -11.39
CA LEU A 192 -7.63 14.75 -12.11
C LEU A 192 -8.19 15.06 -13.51
N LYS A 193 -8.98 16.12 -13.68
CA LYS A 193 -9.45 16.57 -15.00
C LYS A 193 -8.27 16.97 -15.91
N SER A 194 -7.24 17.61 -15.37
CA SER A 194 -6.07 18.02 -16.13
C SER A 194 -5.21 16.86 -16.66
N LEU A 195 -5.32 15.68 -16.02
CA LEU A 195 -4.64 14.46 -16.45
C LEU A 195 -5.32 13.81 -17.66
N LYS A 196 -6.56 14.17 -17.99
CA LYS A 196 -7.27 13.60 -19.15
C LYS A 196 -6.51 13.88 -20.44
N GLY A 197 -6.28 12.82 -21.23
CA GLY A 197 -5.51 12.90 -22.47
C GLY A 197 -4.00 13.06 -22.28
N GLN A 198 -3.50 13.04 -21.04
CA GLN A 198 -2.08 12.80 -20.79
C GLN A 198 -1.82 11.30 -20.84
N ASP A 199 -0.63 10.92 -21.30
CA ASP A 199 -0.18 9.53 -21.30
C ASP A 199 0.29 9.12 -19.89
N VAL A 200 -0.66 9.04 -18.96
CA VAL A 200 -0.48 8.62 -17.57
C VAL A 200 -1.61 7.68 -17.17
N GLU A 201 -1.29 6.67 -16.39
CA GLU A 201 -2.26 5.77 -15.80
C GLU A 201 -2.47 6.14 -14.34
N VAL A 202 -3.71 6.41 -13.92
CA VAL A 202 -4.04 6.76 -12.53
C VAL A 202 -4.54 5.50 -11.83
N THR A 203 -3.98 5.18 -10.66
CA THR A 203 -4.41 4.03 -9.86
C THR A 203 -5.80 4.27 -9.29
N LEU A 204 -6.78 3.46 -9.69
CA LEU A 204 -8.19 3.62 -9.29
C LEU A 204 -8.37 3.68 -7.76
N ALA A 205 -7.68 2.82 -7.01
CA ALA A 205 -7.75 2.79 -5.56
C ALA A 205 -7.31 4.12 -4.91
N SER A 206 -6.40 4.87 -5.55
CA SER A 206 -5.94 6.17 -5.05
C SER A 206 -6.96 7.29 -5.27
N LEU A 207 -8.04 7.06 -6.03
CA LEU A 207 -9.13 8.04 -6.21
C LEU A 207 -10.09 8.08 -5.02
N SER A 208 -10.19 6.98 -4.27
CA SER A 208 -11.02 6.91 -3.07
C SER A 208 -10.41 7.72 -1.93
N VAL A 209 -11.18 8.64 -1.36
CA VAL A 209 -10.73 9.51 -0.26
C VAL A 209 -11.00 8.83 1.08
N GLY A 210 -9.94 8.31 1.70
CA GLY A 210 -10.01 7.72 3.04
C GLY A 210 -10.21 8.75 4.15
N CYS A 211 -10.54 8.27 5.36
CA CYS A 211 -10.76 9.14 6.51
C CYS A 211 -9.50 9.93 6.92
N ASP A 212 -8.31 9.34 6.78
CA ASP A 212 -7.06 10.03 7.06
C ASP A 212 -6.80 11.17 6.08
N ALA A 213 -7.11 10.97 4.79
CA ALA A 213 -7.03 12.03 3.78
C ALA A 213 -8.04 13.16 4.06
N LEU A 214 -9.27 12.81 4.42
CA LEU A 214 -10.29 13.79 4.86
C LEU A 214 -9.86 14.57 6.11
N ARG A 215 -9.08 13.94 7.01
CA ARG A 215 -8.51 14.59 8.20
C ARG A 215 -7.35 15.50 7.89
N ALA A 216 -6.42 15.05 7.04
CA ALA A 216 -5.27 15.79 6.59
C ALA A 216 -5.64 16.97 5.66
N GLY A 217 -6.81 16.92 5.01
CA GLY A 217 -7.22 17.90 4.01
C GLY A 217 -6.49 17.72 2.67
N GLU A 218 -5.77 16.62 2.51
CA GLU A 218 -4.95 16.29 1.35
C GLU A 218 -5.10 14.80 1.02
N GLN A 219 -4.94 14.45 -0.25
CA GLN A 219 -5.00 13.08 -0.76
C GLN A 219 -3.80 12.82 -1.66
N THR A 220 -3.30 11.59 -1.63
CA THR A 220 -2.25 11.13 -2.53
C THR A 220 -2.86 10.42 -3.73
N ILE A 221 -2.58 10.92 -4.93
CA ILE A 221 -2.95 10.31 -6.20
C ILE A 221 -1.74 9.55 -6.75
N ASN A 222 -1.87 8.23 -6.88
CA ASN A 222 -0.83 7.35 -7.40
C ASN A 222 -1.01 7.17 -8.91
N MET A 223 0.12 7.20 -9.62
CA MET A 223 0.16 7.17 -11.08
C MET A 223 1.31 6.32 -11.58
N SER A 224 1.12 5.71 -12.75
CA SER A 224 2.17 5.08 -13.54
C SER A 224 2.37 5.84 -14.85
N VAL A 225 3.62 6.10 -15.20
CA VAL A 225 4.00 6.82 -16.42
C VAL A 225 5.27 6.21 -17.00
N ASP A 226 5.43 6.37 -18.31
CA ASP A 226 6.69 6.10 -18.99
C ASP A 226 7.90 6.76 -18.25
N PRO A 227 8.91 5.96 -17.82
CA PRO A 227 10.10 6.48 -17.14
C PRO A 227 10.85 7.59 -17.90
N GLU A 228 10.88 7.56 -19.23
CA GLU A 228 11.55 8.60 -20.03
C GLU A 228 10.83 9.96 -19.95
N ARG A 229 9.57 9.99 -19.47
CA ARG A 229 8.77 11.22 -19.29
C ARG A 229 8.47 11.56 -17.83
N ALA A 230 8.69 10.62 -16.90
CA ALA A 230 8.33 10.75 -15.49
C ALA A 230 8.84 12.07 -14.88
N ALA A 231 10.12 12.39 -15.06
CA ALA A 231 10.73 13.59 -14.50
C ALA A 231 10.10 14.90 -15.05
N ALA A 232 9.85 14.97 -16.35
CA ALA A 232 9.23 16.13 -16.98
C ALA A 232 7.76 16.30 -16.56
N LEU A 233 7.02 15.19 -16.46
CA LEU A 233 5.66 15.19 -15.94
C LEU A 233 5.63 15.65 -14.48
N LEU A 234 6.49 15.10 -13.62
CA LEU A 234 6.59 15.51 -12.22
C LEU A 234 6.91 16.99 -12.07
N ALA A 235 7.81 17.56 -12.89
CA ALA A 235 8.08 18.99 -12.87
C ALA A 235 6.83 19.83 -13.18
N LYS A 236 6.01 19.39 -14.16
CA LYS A 236 4.72 20.02 -14.49
C LYS A 236 3.71 19.89 -13.33
N LEU A 237 3.57 18.69 -12.76
CA LEU A 237 2.62 18.43 -11.67
C LEU A 237 2.97 19.21 -10.40
N LYS A 238 4.26 19.33 -10.05
CA LYS A 238 4.74 20.14 -8.92
C LYS A 238 4.34 21.61 -9.01
N ALA A 239 4.16 22.14 -10.23
CA ALA A 239 3.77 23.53 -10.47
C ALA A 239 2.25 23.75 -10.43
N MET A 240 1.45 22.69 -10.28
CA MET A 240 -0.02 22.80 -10.31
C MET A 240 -0.58 23.34 -8.98
N PRO A 241 -1.63 24.17 -9.02
CA PRO A 241 -2.31 24.65 -7.82
C PRO A 241 -2.81 23.51 -6.93
N GLY A 242 -2.61 23.63 -5.63
CA GLY A 242 -3.07 22.66 -4.63
C GLY A 242 -2.15 21.46 -4.43
N VAL A 243 -1.15 21.24 -5.29
CA VAL A 243 -0.13 20.20 -5.08
C VAL A 243 0.80 20.61 -3.93
N THR A 244 0.96 19.71 -2.95
CA THR A 244 1.79 19.93 -1.75
C THR A 244 3.04 19.06 -1.74
N ALA A 245 3.01 17.90 -2.37
CA ALA A 245 4.19 17.07 -2.62
C ALA A 245 4.03 16.31 -3.95
N ALA A 246 5.15 15.98 -4.59
CA ALA A 246 5.17 15.08 -5.74
C ALA A 246 6.54 14.44 -5.89
N GLY A 247 6.56 13.19 -6.32
CA GLY A 247 7.79 12.40 -6.40
C GLY A 247 7.54 10.98 -6.90
N TRP A 248 8.55 10.15 -6.72
CA TRP A 248 8.49 8.73 -7.01
C TRP A 248 8.02 7.94 -5.79
N THR A 249 7.42 6.79 -6.03
CA THR A 249 6.91 5.88 -4.99
C THR A 249 7.34 4.45 -5.29
N ALA A 250 7.05 3.52 -4.38
CA ALA A 250 7.08 2.10 -4.70
C ALA A 250 6.12 1.81 -5.88
N GLY A 251 6.50 0.84 -6.70
CA GLY A 251 5.77 0.44 -7.91
C GLY A 251 6.00 -1.03 -8.23
N MET A 252 6.00 -1.38 -9.51
CA MET A 252 6.09 -2.79 -9.93
C MET A 252 7.52 -3.31 -10.01
N THR A 253 8.51 -2.41 -9.98
CA THR A 253 9.92 -2.78 -10.17
C THR A 253 10.47 -3.35 -8.86
N GLU A 254 10.64 -4.66 -8.80
CA GLU A 254 11.34 -5.33 -7.70
C GLU A 254 12.80 -5.61 -8.04
N MET A 255 13.69 -5.46 -7.05
CA MET A 255 15.13 -5.48 -7.30
C MET A 255 15.68 -6.86 -7.65
N ASP A 256 15.09 -7.93 -7.15
CA ASP A 256 15.56 -9.31 -7.34
C ASP A 256 15.48 -9.78 -8.81
N ARG A 257 14.55 -9.19 -9.57
CA ARG A 257 14.35 -9.45 -11.00
C ARG A 257 14.86 -8.32 -11.90
N THR A 258 15.58 -7.37 -11.32
CA THR A 258 16.13 -6.22 -12.04
C THR A 258 17.60 -6.47 -12.42
N ILE A 259 17.94 -6.11 -13.67
CA ILE A 259 19.27 -6.21 -14.23
C ILE A 259 19.74 -4.78 -14.55
N ARG A 260 20.89 -4.38 -14.00
CA ARG A 260 21.52 -3.08 -14.31
C ARG A 260 22.64 -3.27 -15.34
N PHE A 261 22.63 -2.50 -16.42
CA PHE A 261 23.58 -2.71 -17.52
C PHE A 261 24.07 -1.39 -18.13
N PRO A 262 25.23 -1.37 -18.82
CA PRO A 262 25.74 -0.18 -19.51
C PRO A 262 24.76 0.33 -20.57
N ALA A 263 24.51 1.64 -20.64
CA ALA A 263 23.53 2.23 -21.54
C ALA A 263 24.01 2.42 -22.99
N ALA A 264 25.33 2.51 -23.21
CA ALA A 264 25.91 2.98 -24.47
C ALA A 264 25.45 2.20 -25.71
N ASP A 265 25.34 0.87 -25.60
CA ASP A 265 24.94 0.00 -26.71
C ASP A 265 23.41 0.00 -26.95
N TRP A 266 22.62 0.65 -26.10
CA TRP A 266 21.16 0.54 -26.05
C TRP A 266 20.43 1.87 -26.19
N ARG A 267 21.15 2.92 -26.58
CA ARG A 267 20.60 4.24 -26.84
C ARG A 267 20.77 4.65 -28.30
N ASP A 268 19.80 5.42 -28.78
CA ASP A 268 19.90 6.20 -30.01
C ASP A 268 19.93 7.68 -29.61
N GLY A 269 21.13 8.24 -29.47
CA GLY A 269 21.33 9.56 -28.87
C GLY A 269 20.92 9.56 -27.39
N ASP A 270 20.00 10.46 -27.01
CA ASP A 270 19.55 10.58 -25.62
C ASP A 270 18.44 9.59 -25.24
N LYS A 271 17.83 8.92 -26.21
CA LYS A 271 16.68 8.02 -25.99
C LYS A 271 17.08 6.56 -25.93
N ILE A 272 16.33 5.79 -25.16
CA ILE A 272 16.48 4.34 -25.13
C ILE A 272 15.99 3.76 -26.46
N ASN A 273 16.81 2.93 -27.11
CA ASN A 273 16.39 2.19 -28.31
C ASN A 273 15.56 0.98 -27.88
N ARG A 274 14.26 1.24 -27.69
CA ARG A 274 13.28 0.27 -27.18
C ARG A 274 13.12 -0.95 -28.07
N ASP A 275 13.07 -0.77 -29.38
CA ASP A 275 12.89 -1.88 -30.33
C ASP A 275 14.10 -2.83 -30.28
N LYS A 276 15.32 -2.27 -30.27
CA LYS A 276 16.55 -3.06 -30.13
C LYS A 276 16.57 -3.85 -28.83
N LEU A 277 16.21 -3.23 -27.72
CA LEU A 277 16.13 -3.90 -26.41
C LEU A 277 15.06 -4.98 -26.37
N ALA A 278 13.83 -4.68 -26.81
CA ALA A 278 12.76 -5.67 -26.83
C ALA A 278 13.12 -6.88 -27.69
N THR A 279 13.74 -6.67 -28.86
CA THR A 279 14.20 -7.78 -29.70
C THR A 279 15.30 -8.60 -29.01
N ALA A 280 16.28 -7.96 -28.35
CA ALA A 280 17.32 -8.68 -27.62
C ALA A 280 16.73 -9.52 -26.46
N VAL A 281 15.86 -8.91 -25.65
CA VAL A 281 15.17 -9.59 -24.54
C VAL A 281 14.31 -10.74 -25.07
N SER A 282 13.50 -10.50 -26.10
CA SER A 282 12.64 -11.51 -26.73
C SER A 282 13.44 -12.70 -27.26
N ASN A 283 14.60 -12.45 -27.89
CA ASN A 283 15.48 -13.51 -28.39
C ASN A 283 16.09 -14.37 -27.28
N VAL A 284 16.44 -13.76 -26.14
CA VAL A 284 16.93 -14.51 -24.98
C VAL A 284 15.80 -15.36 -24.38
N LEU A 285 14.64 -14.74 -24.13
CA LEU A 285 13.49 -15.41 -23.52
C LEU A 285 12.93 -16.53 -24.39
N SER A 286 12.93 -16.37 -25.71
CA SER A 286 12.55 -17.42 -26.67
C SER A 286 13.36 -18.71 -26.45
N ARG A 287 14.66 -18.58 -26.14
CA ARG A 287 15.54 -19.73 -25.87
C ARG A 287 15.32 -20.31 -24.48
N THR A 288 15.23 -19.48 -23.45
CA THR A 288 15.09 -19.95 -22.06
C THR A 288 13.72 -20.56 -21.80
N LEU A 289 12.67 -20.02 -22.41
CA LEU A 289 11.29 -20.53 -22.32
C LEU A 289 11.00 -21.67 -23.30
N ALA A 290 11.94 -21.97 -24.21
CA ALA A 290 11.74 -22.89 -25.34
C ALA A 290 10.45 -22.59 -26.13
N ALA A 291 10.19 -21.30 -26.37
CA ALA A 291 8.94 -20.80 -26.93
C ALA A 291 9.19 -19.82 -28.09
N LYS A 292 8.30 -19.82 -29.08
CA LYS A 292 8.42 -18.93 -30.25
C LYS A 292 7.86 -17.54 -29.91
N PRO A 293 8.57 -16.45 -30.20
CA PRO A 293 8.04 -15.11 -30.01
C PRO A 293 6.88 -14.86 -30.98
N VAL A 294 5.80 -14.28 -30.45
CA VAL A 294 4.58 -13.93 -31.19
C VAL A 294 4.50 -12.42 -31.36
N SER A 295 4.69 -11.67 -30.28
CA SER A 295 4.66 -10.21 -30.31
C SER A 295 5.53 -9.59 -29.22
N GLN A 296 5.94 -8.35 -29.47
CA GLN A 296 6.61 -7.47 -28.52
C GLN A 296 6.07 -6.06 -28.68
N SER A 297 5.71 -5.38 -27.59
CA SER A 297 5.23 -4.00 -27.65
C SER A 297 5.51 -3.23 -26.38
N PHE A 298 5.71 -1.92 -26.50
CA PHE A 298 5.75 -1.02 -25.36
C PHE A 298 4.43 -0.27 -25.23
N SER A 299 3.96 -0.13 -23.99
CA SER A 299 2.87 0.78 -23.66
C SER A 299 3.33 2.22 -23.90
N PRO A 300 2.66 3.00 -24.78
CA PRO A 300 2.98 4.42 -24.95
C PRO A 300 2.62 5.24 -23.71
N THR A 301 1.78 4.72 -22.81
CA THR A 301 1.36 5.36 -21.57
C THR A 301 2.40 5.17 -20.47
N THR A 302 2.75 3.92 -20.20
CA THR A 302 3.51 3.52 -19.00
C THR A 302 4.94 3.07 -19.31
N GLY A 303 5.32 2.92 -20.58
CA GLY A 303 6.63 2.40 -20.95
C GLY A 303 6.83 0.91 -20.62
N LYS A 304 5.80 0.21 -20.13
CA LYS A 304 5.86 -1.23 -19.86
C LYS A 304 6.01 -2.02 -21.15
N LEU A 305 6.95 -2.95 -21.18
CA LEU A 305 7.16 -3.93 -22.24
C LEU A 305 6.22 -5.12 -22.01
N LYS A 306 5.50 -5.53 -23.06
CA LYS A 306 4.77 -6.79 -23.13
C LYS A 306 5.41 -7.68 -24.19
N LEU A 307 5.78 -8.89 -23.81
CA LEU A 307 6.29 -9.95 -24.69
C LEU A 307 5.32 -11.13 -24.64
N VAL A 308 4.99 -11.69 -25.81
CA VAL A 308 4.13 -12.87 -25.91
C VAL A 308 4.86 -13.96 -26.67
N PHE A 309 4.86 -15.17 -26.12
CA PHE A 309 5.46 -16.36 -26.72
C PHE A 309 4.43 -17.48 -26.79
N LYS A 310 4.65 -18.43 -27.71
CA LYS A 310 3.87 -19.66 -27.81
C LYS A 310 4.74 -20.90 -27.91
N ARG A 311 4.34 -21.96 -27.22
CA ARG A 311 4.95 -23.29 -27.34
C ARG A 311 3.87 -24.39 -27.25
N PRO A 312 4.15 -25.61 -27.75
CA PRO A 312 3.30 -26.76 -27.45
C PRO A 312 3.28 -27.02 -25.95
N ASN A 313 2.10 -27.33 -25.40
CA ASN A 313 1.96 -27.73 -24.01
C ASN A 313 2.75 -29.02 -23.75
N GLN A 314 3.57 -29.01 -22.69
CA GLN A 314 4.47 -30.12 -22.38
C GLN A 314 3.81 -31.18 -21.47
N ASP A 315 2.76 -30.81 -20.74
CA ASP A 315 2.10 -31.69 -19.76
C ASP A 315 1.14 -32.66 -20.44
N PHE A 316 0.46 -32.20 -21.49
CA PHE A 316 -0.54 -32.95 -22.25
C PHE A 316 -0.23 -32.95 -23.76
N PRO A 317 0.93 -33.45 -24.20
CA PRO A 317 1.38 -33.34 -25.58
C PRO A 317 0.45 -34.07 -26.58
N ALA A 318 -0.28 -35.09 -26.14
CA ALA A 318 -1.23 -35.82 -26.97
C ALA A 318 -2.51 -35.01 -27.32
N LEU A 319 -2.79 -33.94 -26.58
CA LEU A 319 -3.95 -33.07 -26.82
C LEU A 319 -3.62 -31.90 -27.76
N GLU A 320 -2.36 -31.78 -28.22
CA GLU A 320 -1.91 -30.72 -29.13
C GLU A 320 -2.27 -29.29 -28.66
N LEU A 321 -2.34 -29.11 -27.34
CA LEU A 321 -2.63 -27.81 -26.72
C LEU A 321 -1.45 -26.85 -26.90
N THR A 322 -1.76 -25.56 -26.88
CA THR A 322 -0.78 -24.47 -27.01
C THR A 322 -0.73 -23.67 -25.72
N ASP A 323 0.47 -23.53 -25.17
CA ASP A 323 0.78 -22.57 -24.11
C ASP A 323 1.00 -21.19 -24.74
N THR A 324 0.28 -20.19 -24.25
CA THR A 324 0.58 -18.76 -24.48
C THR A 324 1.23 -18.20 -23.22
N ILE A 325 2.47 -17.73 -23.36
CA ILE A 325 3.29 -17.21 -22.27
C ILE A 325 3.41 -15.69 -22.44
N GLU A 326 2.95 -14.93 -21.44
CA GLU A 326 3.11 -13.48 -21.37
C GLU A 326 4.21 -13.11 -20.36
N VAL A 327 5.12 -12.24 -20.77
CA VAL A 327 6.17 -11.69 -19.90
C VAL A 327 6.10 -10.17 -19.94
N ALA A 328 5.97 -9.56 -18.76
CA ALA A 328 6.04 -8.12 -18.59
C ALA A 328 7.49 -7.68 -18.35
N GLY A 329 7.82 -6.46 -18.75
CA GLY A 329 9.10 -5.84 -18.44
C GLY A 329 9.02 -4.33 -18.37
N LEU A 330 10.09 -3.71 -17.92
CA LEU A 330 10.24 -2.26 -17.89
C LEU A 330 11.72 -1.91 -18.07
N VAL A 331 12.00 -0.94 -18.93
CA VAL A 331 13.35 -0.39 -19.10
C VAL A 331 13.35 1.07 -18.68
N SER A 332 14.35 1.45 -17.89
CA SER A 332 14.55 2.82 -17.45
C SER A 332 16.03 3.14 -17.25
N ALA A 333 16.36 4.41 -17.05
CA ALA A 333 17.63 4.77 -16.44
C ALA A 333 17.67 4.31 -14.97
N ASP A 334 18.85 4.05 -14.42
CA ASP A 334 18.99 3.56 -13.03
C ASP A 334 18.70 4.60 -11.93
N LYS A 335 18.55 5.87 -12.31
CA LYS A 335 18.19 6.99 -11.43
C LYS A 335 17.50 8.10 -12.25
N PRO A 336 16.85 9.08 -11.60
CA PRO A 336 16.24 10.20 -12.30
C PRO A 336 17.26 10.96 -13.19
N GLY A 337 16.86 11.22 -14.43
CA GLY A 337 17.68 11.95 -15.41
C GLY A 337 18.47 11.04 -16.36
N SER A 338 19.45 11.62 -17.06
CA SER A 338 20.32 10.87 -17.98
C SER A 338 21.49 10.23 -17.23
N THR A 339 21.77 8.97 -17.54
CA THR A 339 22.78 8.16 -16.86
C THR A 339 23.41 7.19 -17.85
N ASP A 340 24.63 6.74 -17.53
CA ASP A 340 25.40 5.76 -18.30
C ASP A 340 24.92 4.31 -18.06
N ARG A 341 23.84 4.12 -17.29
CA ARG A 341 23.32 2.84 -16.85
C ARG A 341 21.82 2.74 -17.05
N LEU A 342 21.37 1.60 -17.53
CA LEU A 342 19.95 1.27 -17.61
C LEU A 342 19.63 0.17 -16.60
N MET A 343 18.36 0.08 -16.25
CA MET A 343 17.77 -1.05 -15.56
C MET A 343 16.73 -1.69 -16.47
N LEU A 344 16.73 -3.02 -16.48
CA LEU A 344 15.69 -3.86 -17.05
C LEU A 344 15.08 -4.66 -15.91
N TRP A 345 13.81 -4.43 -15.61
CA TRP A 345 12.99 -5.32 -14.80
C TRP A 345 12.21 -6.26 -15.72
N ILE A 346 12.13 -7.54 -15.36
CA ILE A 346 11.35 -8.56 -16.05
C ILE A 346 10.47 -9.27 -15.02
N GLY A 347 9.17 -9.25 -15.21
CA GLY A 347 8.21 -9.96 -14.36
C GLY A 347 8.29 -11.48 -14.53
N SER A 348 7.65 -12.20 -13.63
CA SER A 348 7.45 -13.65 -13.78
C SER A 348 6.58 -13.95 -15.00
N PRO A 349 6.88 -14.98 -15.80
CA PRO A 349 6.03 -15.41 -16.90
C PRO A 349 4.64 -15.86 -16.40
N SER A 350 3.59 -15.41 -17.09
CA SER A 350 2.23 -15.91 -16.95
C SER A 350 1.95 -16.85 -18.12
N THR A 351 1.46 -18.06 -17.85
CA THR A 351 1.12 -19.03 -18.89
C THR A 351 -0.38 -19.29 -18.89
N THR A 352 -0.98 -19.39 -20.08
CA THR A 352 -2.36 -19.84 -20.29
C THR A 352 -2.37 -20.92 -21.36
N THR A 353 -3.27 -21.90 -21.25
CA THR A 353 -3.30 -23.04 -22.18
C THR A 353 -4.62 -23.10 -22.93
N ALA A 354 -4.56 -23.27 -24.25
CA ALA A 354 -5.75 -23.38 -25.09
C ALA A 354 -5.57 -24.40 -26.23
N ASP A 355 -6.70 -24.94 -26.69
CA ASP A 355 -6.78 -25.70 -27.94
C ASP A 355 -6.91 -24.74 -29.13
N GLU A 356 -5.81 -24.56 -29.86
CA GLU A 356 -5.73 -23.71 -31.04
C GLU A 356 -5.91 -24.49 -32.36
N SER A 357 -6.27 -25.78 -32.30
CA SER A 357 -6.44 -26.62 -33.48
C SER A 357 -7.56 -26.14 -34.42
N THR A 358 -7.47 -26.51 -35.69
CA THR A 358 -8.53 -26.26 -36.66
C THR A 358 -9.58 -27.36 -36.57
N GLY A 359 -10.73 -27.12 -35.94
CA GLY A 359 -11.81 -28.11 -35.84
C GLY A 359 -12.63 -28.02 -34.55
N ALA A 360 -13.11 -29.17 -34.08
CA ALA A 360 -13.76 -29.27 -32.77
C ALA A 360 -12.68 -29.12 -31.68
N LYS A 361 -12.89 -28.17 -30.76
CA LYS A 361 -11.90 -27.77 -29.75
C LYS A 361 -12.24 -28.28 -28.37
N LEU A 362 -11.22 -28.64 -27.61
CA LEU A 362 -11.33 -28.79 -26.16
C LEU A 362 -11.36 -27.40 -25.50
N ASN A 363 -12.42 -27.12 -24.76
CA ASN A 363 -12.47 -25.92 -23.93
C ASN A 363 -11.72 -26.20 -22.63
N VAL A 364 -10.62 -25.48 -22.42
CA VAL A 364 -9.82 -25.56 -21.19
C VAL A 364 -10.15 -24.34 -20.35
N SER A 365 -10.60 -24.57 -19.12
CA SER A 365 -10.71 -23.53 -18.10
C SER A 365 -9.46 -23.60 -17.25
N ASP A 366 -8.67 -22.53 -17.28
CA ASP A 366 -7.61 -22.32 -16.32
C ASP A 366 -8.29 -21.78 -15.05
N GLU A 367 -8.46 -22.61 -14.03
CA GLU A 367 -8.75 -22.10 -12.69
C GLU A 367 -7.47 -21.42 -12.21
N GLY A 368 -7.31 -20.16 -12.62
CA GLY A 368 -6.15 -19.36 -12.25
C GLY A 368 -5.93 -19.47 -10.75
N ALA A 369 -4.68 -19.70 -10.34
CA ALA A 369 -4.30 -19.85 -8.94
C ALA A 369 -4.90 -18.71 -8.11
N THR A 370 -6.04 -18.96 -7.48
CA THR A 370 -6.57 -18.13 -6.43
C THR A 370 -5.65 -18.34 -5.25
N ASP A 371 -4.78 -17.36 -5.02
CA ASP A 371 -3.90 -17.14 -3.86
C ASP A 371 -3.84 -18.29 -2.84
N GLU A 372 -2.69 -18.96 -2.75
CA GLU A 372 -2.00 -19.37 -1.52
C GLU A 372 -0.76 -20.20 -1.90
N GLU A 373 0.45 -19.63 -1.71
CA GLU A 373 1.76 -20.33 -1.74
C GLU A 373 2.04 -21.28 -2.92
N GLY A 374 1.72 -20.86 -4.15
CA GLY A 374 2.23 -21.54 -5.34
C GLY A 374 3.73 -21.25 -5.53
N ASP A 375 4.54 -22.27 -5.79
CA ASP A 375 5.95 -22.09 -6.19
C ASP A 375 6.02 -21.05 -7.31
N GLN A 376 6.89 -20.05 -7.14
CA GLN A 376 7.12 -19.03 -8.16
C GLN A 376 7.43 -19.75 -9.48
N PRO A 377 6.72 -19.45 -10.59
CA PRO A 377 6.94 -20.13 -11.85
C PRO A 377 8.43 -20.08 -12.21
N ASP A 378 9.01 -21.25 -12.54
CA ASP A 378 10.43 -21.34 -12.90
C ASP A 378 10.71 -20.45 -14.11
N ASP A 379 11.58 -19.46 -13.93
CA ASP A 379 12.02 -18.58 -15.00
C ASP A 379 12.94 -19.28 -16.01
N ASN A 380 13.27 -20.56 -15.81
CA ASN A 380 14.15 -21.35 -16.66
C ASN A 380 15.53 -20.68 -16.85
N GLY A 381 16.03 -19.99 -15.82
CA GLY A 381 17.28 -19.23 -15.87
C GLY A 381 17.25 -17.95 -16.71
N SER A 382 16.05 -17.43 -17.03
CA SER A 382 15.88 -16.22 -17.87
C SER A 382 16.64 -15.00 -17.37
N ILE A 383 16.59 -14.73 -16.06
CA ILE A 383 17.29 -13.58 -15.47
C ILE A 383 18.81 -13.72 -15.61
N GLU A 384 19.36 -14.93 -15.42
CA GLU A 384 20.80 -15.17 -15.59
C GLU A 384 21.23 -15.01 -17.06
N ALA A 385 20.45 -15.56 -17.99
CA ALA A 385 20.73 -15.46 -19.42
C ALA A 385 20.67 -14.01 -19.92
N LEU A 386 19.67 -13.24 -19.49
CA LEU A 386 19.54 -11.82 -19.79
C LEU A 386 20.70 -11.01 -19.19
N THR A 387 21.12 -11.33 -17.97
CA THR A 387 22.26 -10.66 -17.33
C THR A 387 23.54 -10.85 -18.16
N LYS A 388 23.77 -12.07 -18.69
CA LYS A 388 24.91 -12.35 -19.58
C LYS A 388 24.81 -11.59 -20.90
N GLU A 389 23.64 -11.62 -21.56
CA GLU A 389 23.41 -10.93 -22.84
C GLU A 389 23.65 -9.42 -22.71
N LEU A 390 23.13 -8.81 -21.65
CA LEU A 390 23.21 -7.37 -21.42
C LEU A 390 24.55 -6.92 -20.82
N LYS A 391 25.47 -7.85 -20.50
CA LYS A 391 26.68 -7.59 -19.71
C LYS A 391 26.33 -6.84 -18.41
N GLY A 392 25.23 -7.28 -17.80
CA GLY A 392 24.59 -6.63 -16.67
C GLY A 392 25.08 -7.11 -15.31
N GLN A 393 24.56 -6.45 -14.28
CA GLN A 393 24.74 -6.71 -12.86
C GLN A 393 23.40 -7.08 -12.26
N ARG A 394 23.42 -7.93 -11.23
CA ARG A 394 22.23 -8.32 -10.46
C ARG A 394 22.22 -7.63 -9.10
N TRP A 395 21.06 -7.50 -8.50
CA TRP A 395 20.95 -7.03 -7.11
C TRP A 395 21.38 -8.11 -6.11
N ASP A 396 22.19 -7.74 -5.13
CA ASP A 396 22.53 -8.54 -3.95
C ASP A 396 21.73 -7.97 -2.77
N ALA A 397 20.60 -8.60 -2.44
CA ALA A 397 19.69 -8.13 -1.39
C ALA A 397 20.34 -8.09 -0.01
N ASP A 398 21.18 -9.08 0.31
CA ASP A 398 21.88 -9.20 1.59
C ASP A 398 22.82 -8.02 1.85
N LYS A 399 23.41 -7.48 0.77
CA LYS A 399 24.38 -6.38 0.86
C LYS A 399 23.85 -5.05 0.33
N SER A 400 22.65 -5.05 -0.23
CA SER A 400 22.02 -3.89 -0.88
C SER A 400 22.93 -3.22 -1.92
N LEU A 401 23.49 -4.01 -2.84
CA LEU A 401 24.40 -3.52 -3.89
C LEU A 401 24.32 -4.31 -5.21
N TRP A 402 24.76 -3.67 -6.30
CA TRP A 402 24.86 -4.30 -7.61
C TRP A 402 26.10 -5.20 -7.71
N LYS A 403 25.92 -6.43 -8.17
CA LYS A 403 26.95 -7.47 -8.32
C LYS A 403 27.16 -7.86 -9.78
#